data_AF-A0A4Y8KV00-F1
#
_entry.id   AF-A0A4Y8KV00-F1
#
_cell.length_a   1.000
_cell.length_b   1.000
_cell.length_c   1.000
_cell.angle_alpha   90.00
_cell.angle_beta   90.00
_cell.angle_gamma   90.00
#
_symmetry.space_group_name_H-M   'P 1'
#
loop_
_entity.id
_entity.type
_entity.pdbx_description
1 polymer ?
#
loop_
_entity_poly.entity_id
_entity_poly.type
_entity_poly.pdbx_seq_one_letter_code
_entity_poly.pdbx_strand_id
1 'polypeptide(L)'
;MNDILDKLRTTYPDWNTFISRQGAENLVQIYYEFTTIKAIVSSRRVTIGDLEKVYPFKDTKAGILYFKDWIEYLNKYTHLKKLPTELIPNLTFQLYMKYKHFTLPDLRLCMERLLENFYDKTKFYGSVDVQSILTLFRLYNEDRISILSKLKIERDENIKNTTNFKLSEIRGEEYDKLKNEKYEGNLFDEAARRAEIRISNMFPELAV
;
A
#
# COMPACT_ATOMS: atom_id res chain seq x y z
N MET A 1 14.40 -13.25 -2.14
CA MET A 1 13.57 -12.77 -3.27
C MET A 1 12.15 -12.54 -2.75
N ASN A 2 11.43 -11.54 -3.25
CA ASN A 2 10.16 -11.09 -2.65
C ASN A 2 9.03 -12.05 -3.10
N ASP A 3 8.54 -12.92 -2.21
CA ASP A 3 7.53 -13.99 -2.46
C ASP A 3 6.35 -13.55 -3.36
N ILE A 4 5.92 -12.29 -3.27
CA ILE A 4 4.84 -11.75 -4.10
C ILE A 4 5.21 -11.56 -5.58
N LEU A 5 6.47 -11.24 -5.88
CA LEU A 5 6.97 -11.08 -7.25
C LEU A 5 7.17 -12.44 -7.92
N ASP A 6 7.65 -13.42 -7.16
CA ASP A 6 7.78 -14.80 -7.64
C ASP A 6 6.41 -15.37 -7.99
N LYS A 7 5.41 -15.19 -7.10
CA LYS A 7 4.00 -15.54 -7.39
C LYS A 7 3.45 -14.84 -8.62
N LEU A 8 3.73 -13.54 -8.80
CA LEU A 8 3.30 -12.82 -9.99
C LEU A 8 3.88 -13.45 -11.26
N ARG A 9 5.19 -13.72 -11.27
CA ARG A 9 5.89 -14.32 -12.41
C ARG A 9 5.43 -15.74 -12.72
N THR A 10 5.12 -16.54 -11.69
CA THR A 10 4.58 -17.89 -11.89
C THR A 10 3.16 -17.84 -12.45
N THR A 11 2.34 -16.90 -11.98
CA THR A 11 0.94 -16.76 -12.42
C THR A 11 0.84 -16.16 -13.83
N TYR A 12 1.72 -15.21 -14.14
CA TYR A 12 1.79 -14.51 -15.41
C TYR A 12 3.24 -14.56 -15.92
N PRO A 13 3.60 -15.60 -16.70
CA PRO A 13 4.99 -15.82 -17.12
C PRO A 13 5.59 -14.72 -17.99
N ASP A 14 4.74 -13.99 -18.72
CA ASP A 14 5.14 -12.97 -19.67
C ASP A 14 4.17 -11.76 -19.67
N TRP A 15 4.62 -10.67 -20.28
CA TRP A 15 3.89 -9.40 -20.34
C TRP A 15 2.53 -9.51 -21.02
N ASN A 16 2.41 -10.27 -22.11
CA ASN A 16 1.16 -10.36 -22.86
C ASN A 16 0.13 -11.13 -22.03
N THR A 17 0.54 -12.22 -21.38
CA THR A 17 -0.29 -12.97 -20.44
C THR A 17 -0.71 -12.08 -19.28
N PHE A 18 0.21 -11.28 -18.73
CA PHE A 18 -0.12 -10.32 -17.68
C PHE A 18 -1.15 -9.29 -18.14
N ILE A 19 -0.94 -8.58 -19.24
CA ILE A 19 -1.87 -7.55 -19.74
C ILE A 19 -3.23 -8.13 -20.13
N SER A 20 -3.29 -9.32 -20.75
CA SER A 20 -4.57 -9.95 -21.10
C SER A 20 -5.47 -10.22 -19.89
N ARG A 21 -4.88 -10.35 -18.70
CA ARG A 21 -5.59 -10.63 -17.45
C ARG A 21 -5.70 -9.40 -16.57
N GLN A 22 -4.62 -8.66 -16.42
CA GLN A 22 -4.46 -7.54 -15.48
C GLN A 22 -4.44 -6.19 -16.19
N GLY A 23 -4.84 -6.12 -17.46
CA GLY A 23 -4.95 -4.89 -18.24
C GLY A 23 -5.98 -3.90 -17.67
N ALA A 24 -5.90 -2.66 -18.14
CA ALA A 24 -6.73 -1.56 -17.65
C ALA A 24 -8.24 -1.85 -17.74
N GLU A 25 -8.65 -2.57 -18.77
CA GLU A 25 -10.03 -3.00 -19.04
C GLU A 25 -10.60 -3.96 -17.98
N ASN A 26 -9.72 -4.73 -17.32
CA ASN A 26 -10.14 -5.75 -16.37
C ASN A 26 -10.06 -5.24 -14.92
N LEU A 27 -9.44 -4.08 -14.68
CA LEU A 27 -9.17 -3.58 -13.33
C LEU A 27 -10.43 -3.45 -12.48
N VAL A 28 -11.51 -2.93 -13.06
CA VAL A 28 -12.79 -2.75 -12.35
C VAL A 28 -13.35 -4.09 -11.87
N GLN A 29 -13.29 -5.12 -12.71
CA GLN A 29 -13.79 -6.45 -12.36
C GLN A 29 -12.87 -7.18 -11.37
N ILE A 30 -11.55 -7.08 -11.54
CA ILE A 30 -10.59 -7.86 -10.74
C ILE A 30 -10.44 -7.30 -9.33
N TYR A 31 -10.53 -5.98 -9.18
CA TYR A 31 -10.27 -5.30 -7.92
C TYR A 31 -11.54 -4.69 -7.32
N TYR A 32 -12.72 -5.19 -7.68
CA TYR A 32 -14.02 -4.65 -7.25
C TYR A 32 -14.15 -4.59 -5.72
N GLU A 33 -13.53 -5.53 -4.98
CA GLU A 33 -13.57 -5.53 -3.51
C GLU A 33 -12.84 -4.35 -2.86
N PHE A 34 -11.91 -3.71 -3.58
CA PHE A 34 -11.09 -2.61 -3.07
C PHE A 34 -11.80 -1.26 -3.22
N THR A 35 -12.81 -1.02 -2.39
CA THR A 35 -13.62 0.21 -2.44
C THR A 35 -12.99 1.40 -1.70
N THR A 36 -11.93 1.16 -0.91
CA THR A 36 -11.29 2.21 -0.11
C THR A 36 -9.77 2.14 -0.19
N ILE A 37 -9.13 3.30 -0.04
CA ILE A 37 -7.67 3.39 0.08
C ILE A 37 -7.19 2.55 1.28
N LYS A 38 -7.90 2.56 2.41
CA LYS A 38 -7.56 1.76 3.60
C LYS A 38 -7.50 0.26 3.27
N ALA A 39 -8.46 -0.26 2.52
CA ALA A 39 -8.44 -1.67 2.10
C ALA A 39 -7.21 -1.98 1.22
N ILE A 40 -6.85 -1.07 0.30
CA ILE A 40 -5.71 -1.25 -0.59
C ILE A 40 -4.41 -1.25 0.20
N VAL A 41 -4.14 -0.21 1.00
CA VAL A 41 -2.85 -0.06 1.69
C VAL A 41 -2.64 -1.08 2.81
N SER A 42 -3.73 -1.64 3.35
CA SER A 42 -3.67 -2.75 4.31
C SER A 42 -3.39 -4.11 3.64
N SER A 43 -3.48 -4.20 2.32
CA SER A 43 -3.18 -5.42 1.57
C SER A 43 -1.77 -5.37 0.96
N ARG A 44 -1.00 -6.46 1.09
CA ARG A 44 0.30 -6.57 0.42
C ARG A 44 0.07 -6.84 -1.07
N ARG A 45 0.49 -5.92 -1.93
CA ARG A 45 0.28 -5.97 -3.39
C ARG A 45 1.53 -5.53 -4.14
N VAL A 46 1.61 -5.95 -5.40
CA VAL A 46 2.66 -5.54 -6.34
C VAL A 46 2.42 -4.10 -6.76
N THR A 47 3.47 -3.28 -6.73
CA THR A 47 3.41 -1.89 -7.22
C THR A 47 3.69 -1.83 -8.73
N ILE A 48 3.29 -0.74 -9.38
CA ILE A 48 3.60 -0.48 -10.79
C ILE A 48 5.11 -0.49 -11.04
N GLY A 49 5.90 0.03 -10.09
CA GLY A 49 7.35 -0.03 -10.13
C GLY A 49 7.90 -1.45 -10.05
N ASP A 50 7.25 -2.35 -9.31
CA ASP A 50 7.68 -3.74 -9.23
C ASP A 50 7.51 -4.51 -10.54
N LEU A 51 6.62 -4.07 -11.45
CA LEU A 51 6.48 -4.69 -12.77
C LEU A 51 7.79 -4.64 -13.57
N GLU A 52 8.63 -3.61 -13.36
CA GLU A 52 9.93 -3.49 -14.06
C GLU A 52 10.91 -4.60 -13.66
N LYS A 53 10.73 -5.20 -12.47
CA LYS A 53 11.54 -6.31 -11.97
C LYS A 53 11.10 -7.66 -12.55
N VAL A 54 9.82 -7.77 -12.89
CA VAL A 54 9.21 -9.02 -13.38
C VAL A 54 9.24 -9.08 -14.91
N TYR A 55 9.00 -7.94 -15.57
CA TYR A 55 8.97 -7.80 -17.02
C TYR A 55 9.97 -6.72 -17.46
N PRO A 56 11.27 -7.05 -17.59
CA PRO A 56 12.27 -6.11 -18.05
C PRO A 56 12.11 -5.82 -19.54
N PHE A 57 12.14 -4.54 -19.91
CA PHE A 57 12.16 -4.08 -21.30
C PHE A 57 13.47 -3.31 -21.56
N LYS A 58 13.95 -3.34 -22.81
CA LYS A 58 15.24 -2.74 -23.20
C LYS A 58 15.21 -1.21 -23.21
N ASP A 59 14.16 -0.65 -23.81
CA ASP A 59 14.10 0.78 -24.15
C ASP A 59 13.03 1.56 -23.34
N THR A 60 12.31 0.86 -22.47
CA THR A 60 11.23 1.44 -21.66
C THR A 60 11.05 0.66 -20.36
N LYS A 61 10.14 1.12 -19.51
CA LYS A 61 9.79 0.46 -18.25
C LYS A 61 8.38 -0.12 -18.34
N ALA A 62 8.20 -1.34 -17.83
CA ALA A 62 6.89 -2.00 -17.79
C ALA A 62 5.81 -1.10 -17.16
N GLY A 63 6.14 -0.39 -16.08
CA GLY A 63 5.18 0.53 -15.45
C GLY A 63 4.84 1.76 -16.30
N ILE A 64 5.74 2.24 -17.17
CA ILE A 64 5.42 3.30 -18.15
C ILE A 64 4.44 2.74 -19.19
N LEU A 65 4.72 1.55 -19.74
CA LEU A 65 3.80 0.90 -20.68
C LEU A 65 2.42 0.70 -20.06
N TYR A 66 2.37 0.25 -18.80
CA TYR A 66 1.11 0.05 -18.09
C TYR A 66 0.31 1.34 -17.92
N PHE A 67 0.97 2.43 -17.48
CA PHE A 67 0.29 3.73 -17.35
C PHE A 67 -0.21 4.24 -18.70
N LYS A 68 0.52 4.00 -19.79
CA LYS A 68 0.10 4.38 -21.13
C LYS A 68 -1.18 3.65 -21.51
N ASP A 69 -1.20 2.31 -21.39
CA ASP A 69 -2.36 1.49 -21.69
C ASP A 69 -3.57 1.91 -20.83
N TRP A 70 -3.34 2.24 -19.56
CA TRP A 70 -4.36 2.74 -18.65
C TRP A 70 -4.94 4.11 -19.07
N ILE A 71 -4.10 5.06 -19.50
CA ILE A 71 -4.55 6.37 -20.00
C ILE A 71 -5.30 6.19 -21.33
N GLU A 72 -4.78 5.35 -22.24
CA GLU A 72 -5.43 5.09 -23.53
C GLU A 72 -6.80 4.43 -23.36
N TYR A 73 -6.92 3.50 -22.41
CA TYR A 73 -8.19 2.94 -21.99
C TYR A 73 -9.13 4.04 -21.48
N LEU A 74 -8.70 4.85 -20.51
CA LEU A 74 -9.51 5.97 -20.00
C LEU A 74 -9.97 6.92 -21.13
N ASN A 75 -9.09 7.21 -22.09
CA ASN A 75 -9.35 8.08 -23.22
C ASN A 75 -10.35 7.48 -24.24
N LYS A 76 -10.50 6.15 -24.25
CA LYS A 76 -11.50 5.44 -25.06
C LYS A 76 -12.90 5.49 -24.44
N TYR A 77 -12.99 5.38 -23.12
CA TYR A 77 -14.26 5.22 -22.40
C TYR A 77 -14.83 6.52 -21.81
N THR A 78 -14.07 7.60 -21.80
CA THR A 78 -14.60 8.90 -21.47
C THR A 78 -15.38 9.45 -22.68
N HIS A 79 -16.68 9.67 -22.55
CA HIS A 79 -17.52 10.42 -23.52
C HIS A 79 -17.14 11.91 -23.64
N LEU A 80 -15.96 12.24 -23.15
CA LEU A 80 -15.46 13.56 -22.87
C LEU A 80 -14.44 13.93 -23.95
N LYS A 81 -14.01 15.19 -23.99
CA LYS A 81 -12.97 15.61 -24.93
C LYS A 81 -11.72 14.76 -24.73
N LYS A 82 -11.37 13.96 -25.75
CA LYS A 82 -10.21 13.07 -25.71
C LYS A 82 -8.92 13.85 -25.46
N LEU A 83 -8.05 13.28 -24.65
CA LEU A 83 -6.66 13.70 -24.52
C LEU A 83 -5.97 13.60 -25.89
N PRO A 84 -5.28 14.66 -26.33
CA PRO A 84 -4.41 14.59 -27.50
C PRO A 84 -3.37 13.49 -27.32
N THR A 85 -3.23 12.63 -28.33
CA THR A 85 -2.36 11.44 -28.28
C THR A 85 -0.90 11.82 -28.01
N GLU A 86 -0.48 13.02 -28.45
CA GLU A 86 0.87 13.55 -28.28
C GLU A 86 1.20 13.85 -26.81
N LEU A 87 0.18 14.08 -25.96
CA LEU A 87 0.38 14.36 -24.53
C LEU A 87 0.47 13.10 -23.68
N ILE A 88 -0.02 11.95 -24.19
CA ILE A 88 -0.06 10.69 -23.45
C ILE A 88 1.35 10.24 -23.01
N PRO A 89 2.39 10.24 -23.85
CA PRO A 89 3.73 9.81 -23.44
C PRO A 89 4.29 10.65 -22.28
N ASN A 90 4.14 11.97 -22.35
CA ASN A 90 4.63 12.89 -21.32
C ASN A 90 3.86 12.71 -19.99
N LEU A 91 2.53 12.59 -20.06
CA LEU A 91 1.71 12.33 -18.88
C LEU A 91 2.07 10.99 -18.24
N THR A 92 2.19 9.93 -19.04
CA THR A 92 2.60 8.60 -18.60
C THR A 92 3.92 8.65 -17.84
N PHE A 93 4.92 9.31 -18.41
CA PHE A 93 6.23 9.47 -17.79
C PHE A 93 6.14 10.21 -16.45
N GLN A 94 5.40 11.32 -16.40
CA GLN A 94 5.19 12.07 -15.15
C GLN A 94 4.51 11.24 -14.06
N LEU A 95 3.47 10.47 -14.44
CA LEU A 95 2.77 9.60 -13.50
C LEU A 95 3.70 8.49 -12.98
N TYR A 96 4.48 7.86 -13.86
CA TYR A 96 5.42 6.83 -13.46
C TYR A 96 6.48 7.35 -12.48
N MET A 97 7.09 8.49 -12.79
CA MET A 97 8.15 9.05 -11.96
C MET A 97 7.68 9.42 -10.54
N LYS A 98 6.43 9.86 -10.40
CA LYS A 98 5.86 10.28 -9.10
C LYS A 98 5.10 9.20 -8.36
N TYR A 99 4.47 8.27 -9.08
CA TYR A 99 3.44 7.37 -8.53
C TYR A 99 3.68 5.89 -8.86
N LYS A 100 4.91 5.48 -9.22
CA LYS A 100 5.26 4.06 -9.40
C LYS A 100 5.00 3.18 -8.17
N HIS A 101 4.86 3.75 -6.97
CA HIS A 101 4.50 3.02 -5.75
C HIS A 101 3.01 2.65 -5.66
N PHE A 102 2.18 3.16 -6.57
CA PHE A 102 0.78 2.75 -6.67
C PHE A 102 0.70 1.30 -7.13
N THR A 103 -0.41 0.64 -6.77
CA THR A 103 -0.75 -0.73 -7.14
C THR A 103 -1.89 -0.73 -8.17
N LEU A 104 -2.19 -1.87 -8.79
CA LEU A 104 -3.31 -1.96 -9.73
C LEU A 104 -4.68 -1.57 -9.11
N PRO A 105 -5.01 -1.97 -7.87
CA PRO A 105 -6.18 -1.45 -7.17
C PRO A 105 -6.19 0.08 -7.01
N ASP A 106 -5.03 0.72 -6.79
CA ASP A 106 -4.98 2.18 -6.71
C ASP A 106 -5.41 2.81 -8.05
N LEU A 107 -4.94 2.24 -9.17
CA LEU A 107 -5.32 2.72 -10.51
C LEU A 107 -6.80 2.49 -10.83
N ARG A 108 -7.39 1.40 -10.31
CA ARG A 108 -8.84 1.17 -10.37
C ARG A 108 -9.61 2.27 -9.65
N LEU A 109 -9.27 2.56 -8.39
CA LEU A 109 -9.94 3.64 -7.64
C LEU A 109 -9.72 5.01 -8.28
N CYS A 110 -8.54 5.30 -8.81
CA CYS A 110 -8.29 6.53 -9.56
C CYS A 110 -9.21 6.64 -10.78
N MET A 111 -9.40 5.53 -11.52
CA MET A 111 -10.29 5.50 -12.68
C MET A 111 -11.73 5.80 -12.26
N GLU A 112 -12.24 5.13 -11.22
CA GLU A 112 -13.59 5.37 -10.70
C GLU A 112 -13.78 6.82 -10.24
N ARG A 113 -12.82 7.37 -9.50
CA ARG A 113 -12.89 8.75 -9.02
C ARG A 113 -12.82 9.79 -10.14
N LEU A 114 -12.13 9.49 -11.24
CA LEU A 114 -12.15 10.34 -12.44
C LEU A 114 -13.51 10.29 -13.14
N LEU A 115 -14.11 9.11 -13.23
CA LEU A 115 -15.42 8.93 -13.88
C LEU A 115 -16.57 9.53 -13.04
N GLU A 116 -16.50 9.41 -11.71
CA GLU A 116 -17.48 9.96 -10.77
C GLU A 116 -17.26 11.43 -10.46
N ASN A 117 -16.16 12.01 -10.92
CA ASN A 117 -15.74 13.36 -10.57
C ASN A 117 -15.67 13.61 -9.04
N PHE A 118 -15.01 12.68 -8.33
CA PHE A 118 -15.06 12.62 -6.87
C PHE A 118 -14.43 13.82 -6.16
N TYR A 119 -13.41 14.44 -6.76
CA TYR A 119 -12.58 15.46 -6.09
C TYR A 119 -12.89 16.92 -6.46
N ASP A 120 -13.75 17.19 -7.43
CA ASP A 120 -14.05 18.55 -7.84
C ASP A 120 -15.54 18.73 -8.17
N LYS A 121 -16.31 19.13 -7.16
CA LYS A 121 -17.74 19.46 -7.33
C LYS A 121 -17.96 20.72 -8.18
N THR A 122 -16.92 21.37 -8.71
CA THR A 122 -17.06 22.68 -9.36
C THR A 122 -16.78 22.77 -10.87
N LYS A 123 -15.95 21.95 -11.54
CA LYS A 123 -15.74 22.13 -13.00
C LYS A 123 -15.28 20.88 -13.79
N PHE A 124 -16.08 19.81 -13.84
CA PHE A 124 -15.93 18.78 -14.88
C PHE A 124 -17.18 18.65 -15.74
N TYR A 125 -17.58 19.75 -16.37
CA TYR A 125 -18.45 19.67 -17.54
C TYR A 125 -17.64 19.14 -18.72
N GLY A 126 -17.51 17.82 -18.86
CA GLY A 126 -17.31 17.24 -20.19
C GLY A 126 -15.88 16.92 -20.67
N SER A 127 -14.82 17.02 -19.85
CA SER A 127 -13.42 16.70 -20.28
C SER A 127 -12.57 16.12 -19.15
N VAL A 128 -12.00 14.93 -19.36
CA VAL A 128 -10.82 14.46 -18.59
C VAL A 128 -9.59 14.98 -19.33
N ASP A 129 -8.92 15.97 -18.76
CA ASP A 129 -7.67 16.52 -19.31
C ASP A 129 -6.45 16.11 -18.48
N VAL A 130 -5.25 16.51 -18.95
CA VAL A 130 -3.98 16.17 -18.30
C VAL A 130 -3.95 16.68 -16.85
N GLN A 131 -4.43 17.90 -16.64
CA GLN A 131 -4.44 18.54 -15.32
C GLN A 131 -5.37 17.81 -14.36
N SER A 132 -6.49 17.29 -14.86
CA SER A 132 -7.47 16.49 -14.13
C SER A 132 -6.82 15.24 -13.56
N ILE A 133 -6.13 14.48 -14.42
CA ILE A 133 -5.45 13.24 -14.04
C ILE A 133 -4.34 13.55 -13.03
N LEU A 134 -3.49 14.55 -13.30
CA LEU A 134 -2.41 14.92 -12.39
C LEU A 134 -2.91 15.38 -11.02
N THR A 135 -3.98 16.17 -10.99
CA THR A 135 -4.60 16.68 -9.75
C THR A 135 -5.21 15.54 -8.95
N LEU A 136 -5.93 14.64 -9.62
CA LEU A 136 -6.49 13.45 -8.98
C LEU A 136 -5.41 12.57 -8.36
N PHE A 137 -4.35 12.26 -9.11
CA PHE A 137 -3.26 11.43 -8.58
C PHE A 137 -2.56 12.09 -7.38
N ARG A 138 -2.41 13.42 -7.41
CA ARG A 138 -1.87 14.17 -6.27
C ARG A 138 -2.76 14.04 -5.04
N LEU A 139 -4.06 14.35 -5.16
CA LEU A 139 -5.03 14.28 -4.05
C LEU A 139 -5.17 12.85 -3.52
N TYR A 140 -5.25 11.86 -4.40
CA TYR A 140 -5.27 10.45 -4.03
C TYR A 140 -4.02 10.05 -3.24
N ASN A 141 -2.84 10.50 -3.67
CA ASN A 141 -1.59 10.22 -2.95
C ASN A 141 -1.56 10.88 -1.57
N GLU A 142 -2.07 12.11 -1.44
CA GLU A 142 -2.20 12.80 -0.15
C GLU A 142 -3.11 12.02 0.81
N ASP A 143 -4.28 11.57 0.35
CA ASP A 143 -5.18 10.73 1.12
C ASP A 143 -4.52 9.40 1.51
N ARG A 144 -3.79 8.79 0.59
CA ARG A 144 -3.05 7.55 0.82
C ARG A 144 -1.97 7.69 1.88
N ILE A 145 -1.21 8.78 1.87
CA ILE A 145 -0.20 9.09 2.89
C ILE A 145 -0.87 9.32 4.25
N SER A 146 -1.97 10.05 4.29
CA SER A 146 -2.75 10.30 5.52
C SER A 146 -3.29 9.01 6.15
N ILE A 147 -3.77 8.07 5.32
CA ILE A 147 -4.25 6.78 5.84
C ILE A 147 -3.09 5.91 6.32
N LEU A 148 -1.97 5.89 5.58
CA LEU A 148 -0.78 5.14 6.00
C LEU A 148 -0.21 5.65 7.32
N SER A 149 -0.20 6.96 7.56
CA SER A 149 0.26 7.51 8.84
C SER A 149 -0.64 7.09 10.00
N LYS A 150 -1.97 7.13 9.82
CA LYS A 150 -2.94 6.64 10.81
C LYS A 150 -2.75 5.16 11.13
N LEU A 151 -2.61 4.31 10.10
CA LEU A 151 -2.38 2.88 10.28
C LEU A 151 -1.06 2.58 11.01
N LYS A 152 -0.02 3.39 10.77
CA LYS A 152 1.24 3.28 11.48
C LYS A 152 1.06 3.60 12.97
N ILE A 153 0.37 4.69 13.29
CA ILE A 153 0.06 5.06 14.69
C ILE A 153 -0.75 3.95 15.37
N GLU A 154 -1.82 3.48 14.73
CA GLU A 154 -2.65 2.37 15.25
C GLU A 154 -1.82 1.10 15.51
N ARG A 155 -0.85 0.79 14.64
CA ARG A 155 0.05 -0.35 14.81
C ARG A 155 1.01 -0.15 15.98
N ASP A 156 1.63 1.02 16.08
CA ASP A 156 2.61 1.33 17.13
C ASP A 156 1.93 1.34 18.51
N GLU A 157 0.71 1.86 18.61
CA GLU A 157 -0.12 1.80 19.82
C GLU A 157 -0.49 0.37 20.21
N ASN A 158 -0.91 -0.46 19.24
CA ASN A 158 -1.24 -1.87 19.50
C ASN A 158 -0.02 -2.67 19.97
N ILE A 159 1.16 -2.43 19.41
CA ILE A 159 2.42 -3.04 19.87
C ILE A 159 2.68 -2.63 21.31
N LYS A 160 2.61 -1.33 21.62
CA LYS A 160 2.82 -0.82 22.98
C LYS A 160 1.86 -1.44 23.99
N ASN A 161 0.57 -1.53 23.65
CA ASN A 161 -0.45 -2.13 24.52
C ASN A 161 -0.21 -3.63 24.73
N THR A 162 0.13 -4.36 23.66
CA THR A 162 0.44 -5.79 23.74
C THR A 162 1.69 -6.05 24.59
N THR A 163 2.72 -5.22 24.43
CA THR A 163 3.94 -5.30 25.23
C THR A 163 3.66 -5.03 26.71
N ASN A 164 2.90 -3.97 27.03
CA ASN A 164 2.53 -3.65 28.41
C ASN A 164 1.71 -4.78 29.05
N PHE A 165 0.78 -5.37 28.30
CA PHE A 165 0.01 -6.52 28.75
C PHE A 165 0.91 -7.72 29.06
N LYS A 166 1.78 -8.12 28.12
CA LYS A 166 2.74 -9.22 28.34
C LYS A 166 3.70 -8.95 29.49
N LEU A 167 4.16 -7.71 29.65
CA LEU A 167 5.01 -7.32 30.77
C LEU A 167 4.28 -7.52 32.10
N SER A 168 3.00 -7.17 32.18
CA SER A 168 2.19 -7.37 33.38
C SER A 168 1.99 -8.86 33.72
N GLU A 169 1.78 -9.72 32.71
CA GLU A 169 1.69 -11.17 32.89
C GLU A 169 3.03 -11.74 33.39
N ILE A 170 4.15 -11.41 32.75
CA ILE A 170 5.48 -11.88 33.15
C ILE A 170 5.82 -11.38 34.56
N ARG A 171 5.47 -10.14 34.92
CA ARG A 171 5.65 -9.63 36.29
C ARG A 171 4.91 -10.48 37.32
N GLY A 172 3.68 -10.89 37.02
CA GLY A 172 2.92 -11.81 37.87
C GLY A 172 3.61 -13.17 38.02
N GLU A 173 4.04 -13.76 36.90
CA GLU A 173 4.78 -15.04 36.91
C GLU A 173 6.07 -14.98 37.75
N GLU A 174 6.87 -13.92 37.58
CA GLU A 174 8.12 -13.75 38.32
C GLU A 174 7.87 -13.47 39.80
N TYR A 175 6.80 -12.75 40.15
CA TYR A 175 6.40 -12.54 41.53
C TYR A 175 6.04 -13.87 42.21
N ASP A 176 5.22 -14.70 41.57
CA ASP A 176 4.84 -16.01 42.11
C ASP A 176 6.03 -16.96 42.25
N LYS A 177 6.97 -16.95 41.31
CA LYS A 177 8.24 -17.69 41.41
C LYS A 177 9.05 -17.24 42.62
N LEU A 178 9.31 -15.93 42.75
CA LEU A 178 10.09 -15.37 43.86
C LEU A 178 9.46 -15.66 45.22
N LYS A 179 8.12 -15.60 45.29
CA LYS A 179 7.36 -15.95 46.49
C LYS A 179 7.53 -17.43 46.86
N ASN A 180 7.47 -18.34 45.88
CA ASN A 180 7.69 -19.77 46.09
C ASN A 180 9.15 -20.09 46.45
N GLU A 181 10.11 -19.33 45.90
CA GLU A 181 11.54 -19.38 46.23
C GLU A 181 11.86 -18.79 47.62
N LYS A 182 10.86 -18.21 48.31
CA LYS A 182 11.03 -17.49 49.58
C LYS A 182 12.10 -16.39 49.50
N TYR A 183 12.13 -15.67 48.39
CA TYR A 183 13.05 -14.55 48.22
C TYR A 183 12.85 -13.50 49.33
N GLU A 184 13.93 -13.13 50.01
CA GLU A 184 13.89 -12.29 51.21
C GLU A 184 13.90 -10.77 50.92
N GLY A 185 14.07 -10.37 49.65
CA GLY A 185 14.06 -8.96 49.23
C GLY A 185 12.68 -8.45 48.81
N ASN A 186 12.64 -7.25 48.21
CA ASN A 186 11.38 -6.69 47.69
C ASN A 186 10.92 -7.48 46.45
N LEU A 187 9.93 -8.37 46.66
CA LEU A 187 9.35 -9.22 45.63
C LEU A 187 8.84 -8.44 44.41
N PHE A 188 8.25 -7.26 44.62
CA PHE A 188 7.69 -6.47 43.53
C PHE A 188 8.78 -5.87 42.63
N ASP A 189 9.82 -5.30 43.23
CA ASP A 189 10.93 -4.69 42.50
C ASP A 189 11.74 -5.74 41.73
N GLU A 190 12.02 -6.88 42.37
CA GLU A 190 12.80 -7.96 41.75
C GLU A 190 11.98 -8.67 40.65
N ALA A 191 10.67 -8.87 40.84
CA ALA A 191 9.79 -9.39 39.78
C ALA A 191 9.71 -8.43 38.58
N ALA A 192 9.62 -7.12 38.83
CA ALA A 192 9.63 -6.12 37.77
C ALA A 192 10.94 -6.16 36.96
N ARG A 193 12.09 -6.22 37.64
CA ARG A 193 13.41 -6.30 37.01
C ARG A 193 13.57 -7.58 36.17
N ARG A 194 13.19 -8.74 36.72
CA ARG A 194 13.27 -10.02 35.98
C ARG A 194 12.34 -10.03 34.77
N ALA A 195 11.15 -9.46 34.89
CA ALA A 195 10.21 -9.33 33.79
C ALA A 195 10.73 -8.42 32.66
N GLU A 196 11.38 -7.32 33.00
CA GLU A 196 12.02 -6.41 32.03
C GLU A 196 13.17 -7.09 31.28
N ILE A 197 14.00 -7.87 31.97
CA ILE A 197 15.06 -8.65 31.32
C ILE A 197 14.45 -9.69 30.37
N ARG A 198 13.42 -10.41 30.83
CA ARG A 198 12.77 -11.48 30.04
C ARG A 198 12.05 -10.92 28.81
N ILE A 199 11.36 -9.78 28.94
CA ILE A 199 10.68 -9.15 27.79
C ILE A 199 11.69 -8.62 26.77
N SER A 200 12.82 -8.05 27.23
CA SER A 200 13.91 -7.58 26.36
C SER A 200 14.54 -8.73 25.56
N ASN A 201 14.71 -9.90 26.18
CA ASN A 201 15.20 -11.09 25.50
C ASN A 201 14.18 -11.71 24.52
N MET A 202 12.88 -11.62 24.81
CA MET A 202 11.82 -12.16 23.95
C MET A 202 11.50 -11.23 22.76
N PHE A 203 11.71 -9.93 22.93
CA PHE A 203 11.43 -8.91 21.93
C PHE A 203 12.62 -7.92 21.85
N PRO A 204 13.76 -8.34 21.29
CA PRO A 204 14.95 -7.50 21.19
C PRO A 204 14.72 -6.22 20.38
N GLU A 205 13.68 -6.19 19.54
CA GLU A 205 13.24 -5.02 18.78
C GLU A 205 12.62 -3.91 19.66
N LEU A 206 12.41 -4.18 20.96
CA LEU A 206 11.87 -3.25 21.96
C LEU A 206 12.92 -2.81 22.99
N ALA A 207 14.14 -3.34 22.93
CA ALA A 207 15.25 -2.85 23.74
C ALA A 207 15.72 -1.51 23.15
N VAL A 208 15.41 -0.42 23.85
CA VAL A 208 15.95 0.93 23.58
C VAL A 208 17.44 0.96 23.88
#